data_AF-A0AB34JKF8-F1
#
_entry.id   AF-A0AB34JKF8-F1
#
_cell.length_a   1.000
_cell.length_b   1.000
_cell.length_c   1.000
_cell.angle_alpha   90.00
_cell.angle_beta   90.00
_cell.angle_gamma   90.00
#
_symmetry.space_group_name_H-M   'P 1'
#
loop_
_entity.id
_entity.type
_entity.pdbx_description
1 polymer ?
#
loop_
_entity_poly.entity_id
_entity_poly.type
_entity_poly.pdbx_seq_one_letter_code
_entity_poly.pdbx_strand_id
1 'polypeptide(L)'
;MGSAWSTPVAEVPGFVLCDGHFEASAPHGELSGWCGWIRFEGHGECKIRPSEASVDEWSGRWSALDAETVRIAISGDGRGARGALLMRDGGEVDTIHLSAEGSAAPPTLFTFVPD
;
A
#
# COMPACT_ATOMS: atom_id res chain seq x y z
N MET A 1 18.61 30.62 -19.50
CA MET A 1 17.29 29.97 -19.65
C MET A 1 17.40 28.58 -19.05
N GLY A 2 17.04 28.43 -17.77
CA GLY A 2 17.10 27.15 -17.07
C GLY A 2 15.76 26.46 -17.22
N SER A 3 15.73 25.36 -17.95
CA SER A 3 14.55 24.48 -17.98
C SER A 3 14.38 23.89 -16.58
N ALA A 4 13.35 24.33 -15.87
CA ALA A 4 12.84 23.59 -14.73
C ALA A 4 12.17 22.33 -15.30
N TRP A 5 12.82 21.19 -15.16
CA TRP A 5 12.20 19.91 -15.43
C TRP A 5 11.21 19.71 -14.28
N SER A 6 9.95 20.12 -14.50
CA SER A 6 8.86 19.70 -13.64
C SER A 6 8.77 18.19 -13.79
N THR A 7 9.27 17.46 -12.81
CA THR A 7 8.99 16.03 -12.68
C THR A 7 7.47 15.89 -12.81
N PRO A 8 6.96 15.07 -13.74
CA PRO A 8 5.52 14.83 -13.79
C PRO A 8 5.12 14.36 -12.39
N VAL A 9 4.21 15.12 -11.77
CA VAL A 9 3.57 14.68 -10.54
C VAL A 9 2.87 13.40 -10.95
N ALA A 10 3.39 12.25 -10.52
CA ALA A 10 2.73 10.99 -10.74
C ALA A 10 1.30 11.15 -10.23
N GLU A 11 0.33 10.90 -11.12
CA GLU A 11 -1.08 11.00 -10.78
C GLU A 11 -1.32 10.08 -9.58
N VAL A 12 -1.86 10.64 -8.48
CA VAL A 12 -2.10 9.86 -7.26
C VAL A 12 -3.25 8.91 -7.57
N PRO A 13 -3.05 7.58 -7.43
CA PRO A 13 -4.12 6.62 -7.73
C PRO A 13 -5.34 6.87 -6.86
N GLY A 14 -6.54 6.71 -7.44
CA GLY A 14 -7.80 7.05 -6.78
C GLY A 14 -8.02 6.33 -5.45
N PHE A 15 -7.55 5.09 -5.32
CA PHE A 15 -7.65 4.29 -4.09
C PHE A 15 -6.85 4.86 -2.90
N VAL A 16 -5.88 5.75 -3.15
CA VAL A 16 -5.06 6.40 -2.10
C VAL A 16 -5.86 7.49 -1.39
N LEU A 17 -6.93 7.99 -2.00
CA LEU A 17 -7.73 9.10 -1.47
C LEU A 17 -8.76 8.65 -0.42
N CYS A 18 -8.87 7.33 -0.20
CA CYS A 18 -9.75 6.75 0.79
C CYS A 18 -8.91 6.13 1.92
N ASP A 19 -9.37 6.27 3.16
CA ASP A 19 -8.96 5.37 4.24
C ASP A 19 -9.66 4.02 4.01
N GLY A 20 -9.02 2.90 4.29
CA GLY A 20 -9.70 1.62 4.09
C GLY A 20 -9.05 0.41 4.71
N HIS A 21 -9.92 -0.59 4.89
CA HIS A 21 -9.56 -1.89 5.37
C HIS A 21 -9.15 -2.79 4.21
N PHE A 22 -8.13 -3.64 4.41
CA PHE A 22 -7.70 -4.63 3.44
C PHE A 22 -7.72 -6.03 4.04
N GLU A 23 -8.48 -6.93 3.41
CA GLU A 23 -8.51 -8.35 3.77
C GLU A 23 -7.70 -9.16 2.77
N ALA A 24 -6.74 -9.94 3.25
CA ALA A 24 -6.07 -10.92 2.41
C ALA A 24 -7.08 -12.02 2.05
N SER A 25 -7.56 -12.01 0.80
CA SER A 25 -8.50 -13.02 0.30
C SER A 25 -7.87 -14.43 0.25
N ALA A 26 -6.55 -14.51 0.08
CA ALA A 26 -5.75 -15.71 0.21
C ALA A 26 -4.30 -15.35 0.62
N PRO A 27 -3.98 -15.29 1.92
CA PRO A 27 -2.63 -14.95 2.38
C PRO A 27 -1.60 -15.94 1.81
N HIS A 28 -0.81 -15.50 0.84
CA HIS A 28 0.25 -16.31 0.23
C HIS A 28 1.63 -15.73 0.55
N GLY A 29 2.57 -16.61 0.92
CA GLY A 29 3.98 -16.25 1.09
C GLY A 29 4.27 -15.29 2.26
N GLU A 30 5.11 -14.29 2.00
CA GLU A 30 5.64 -13.33 2.99
C GLU A 30 4.57 -12.38 3.57
N LEU A 31 3.42 -12.28 2.89
CA LEU A 31 2.27 -11.48 3.28
C LEU A 31 1.20 -12.32 3.99
N SER A 32 1.51 -13.55 4.40
CA SER A 32 0.51 -14.44 4.99
C SER A 32 -0.04 -13.99 6.36
N GLY A 33 0.70 -13.11 7.05
CA GLY A 33 0.24 -12.42 8.26
C GLY A 33 -0.19 -10.96 8.02
N TRP A 34 -0.22 -10.52 6.76
CA TRP A 34 -0.62 -9.19 6.35
C TRP A 34 -2.14 -9.16 6.11
N CYS A 35 -2.88 -9.11 7.20
CA CYS A 35 -4.26 -8.61 7.22
C CYS A 35 -4.26 -7.30 8.01
N GLY A 36 -5.06 -6.32 7.59
CA GLY A 36 -4.98 -5.05 8.27
C GLY A 36 -5.76 -3.89 7.70
N TRP A 37 -5.57 -2.77 8.36
CA TRP A 37 -6.12 -1.48 8.00
C TRP A 37 -4.98 -0.57 7.58
N ILE A 38 -5.14 0.12 6.44
CA ILE A 38 -4.17 1.12 5.97
C ILE A 38 -4.84 2.50 5.91
N ARG A 39 -4.17 3.47 6.50
CA ARG A 39 -4.46 4.89 6.34
C ARG A 39 -3.50 5.51 5.37
N PHE A 40 -3.99 6.22 4.39
CA PHE A 40 -3.16 7.15 3.63
C PHE A 40 -3.31 8.54 4.22
N GLU A 41 -2.24 9.02 4.83
CA GLU A 41 -2.17 10.37 5.36
C GLU A 41 -1.62 11.30 4.26
N GLY A 42 -1.97 12.58 4.36
CA GLY A 42 -1.43 13.61 3.48
C GLY A 42 0.11 13.62 3.51
N HIS A 43 0.73 14.11 2.44
CA HIS A 43 2.19 14.26 2.30
C HIS A 43 3.01 12.97 2.21
N GLY A 44 2.41 11.84 1.82
CA GLY A 44 3.15 10.61 1.55
C GLY A 44 3.40 9.76 2.78
N GLU A 45 2.61 9.92 3.84
CA GLU A 45 2.68 9.11 5.06
C GLU A 45 1.52 8.11 5.10
N CYS A 46 1.73 6.95 5.71
CA CYS A 46 0.67 5.97 5.89
C CYS A 46 0.80 5.26 7.24
N LYS A 47 -0.34 4.81 7.76
CA LYS A 47 -0.44 4.05 9.01
C LYS A 47 -1.00 2.67 8.71
N ILE A 48 -0.40 1.64 9.27
CA ILE A 48 -0.79 0.26 9.02
C ILE A 48 -1.03 -0.42 10.35
N ARG A 49 -2.16 -1.10 10.48
CA ARG A 49 -2.56 -1.82 11.69
C ARG A 49 -2.99 -3.24 11.32
N PRO A 50 -2.73 -4.27 12.14
CA PRO A 50 -3.24 -5.64 11.92
C PRO A 50 -4.77 -5.73 11.81
N SER A 51 -5.48 -4.79 12.42
CA SER A 51 -6.92 -4.63 12.34
C SER A 51 -7.28 -3.20 12.75
N GLU A 52 -8.50 -2.76 12.44
CA GLU A 52 -8.99 -1.44 12.84
C GLU A 52 -8.98 -1.25 14.37
N ALA A 53 -9.21 -2.32 15.13
CA ALA A 53 -9.21 -2.29 16.60
C ALA A 53 -7.81 -2.47 17.23
N SER A 54 -6.78 -2.76 16.42
CA SER A 54 -5.43 -2.98 16.93
C SER A 54 -4.79 -1.69 17.45
N VAL A 55 -4.15 -1.78 18.60
CA VAL A 55 -3.30 -0.72 19.17
C VAL A 55 -1.88 -0.74 18.59
N ASP A 56 -1.47 -1.88 18.03
CA ASP A 56 -0.21 -1.99 17.31
C ASP A 56 -0.34 -1.27 15.96
N GLU A 57 0.44 -0.21 15.78
CA GLU A 57 0.50 0.61 14.57
C GLU A 57 1.92 0.66 14.04
N TRP A 58 2.05 0.53 12.73
CA TRP A 58 3.29 0.74 12.00
C TRP A 58 3.16 1.98 11.12
N SER A 59 4.20 2.81 11.13
CA SER A 59 4.28 3.98 10.26
C SER A 59 5.07 3.65 9.00
N GLY A 60 4.56 4.08 7.86
CA GLY A 60 5.22 3.95 6.57
C GLY A 60 5.16 5.24 5.77
N ARG A 61 5.90 5.25 4.67
CA ARG A 61 5.81 6.28 3.63
C ARG A 61 5.30 5.68 2.35
N TRP A 62 4.42 6.38 1.66
CA TRP A 62 3.95 5.99 0.35
C TRP A 62 4.42 6.97 -0.74
N SER A 63 4.58 6.45 -1.95
CA SER A 63 4.89 7.26 -3.13
C SER A 63 4.22 6.64 -4.35
N ALA A 64 3.50 7.44 -5.14
CA ALA A 64 2.99 7.01 -6.43
C ALA A 64 4.16 6.75 -7.39
N LEU A 65 4.21 5.57 -7.99
CA LEU A 65 5.15 5.22 -9.05
C LEU A 65 4.56 5.56 -10.42
N ASP A 66 3.25 5.33 -10.58
CA ASP A 66 2.44 5.64 -11.74
C ASP A 66 0.97 5.78 -11.32
N ALA A 67 0.06 5.95 -12.29
CA ALA A 67 -1.37 6.19 -12.05
C ALA A 67 -2.10 4.99 -11.42
N GLU A 68 -1.48 3.80 -11.41
CA GLU A 68 -2.09 2.56 -10.92
C GLU A 68 -1.30 1.95 -9.75
N THR A 69 -0.07 2.40 -9.51
CA THR A 69 0.88 1.77 -8.59
C THR A 69 1.41 2.74 -7.53
N VAL A 70 1.31 2.31 -6.28
CA VAL A 70 1.93 2.96 -5.12
C VAL A 70 2.98 2.05 -4.50
N ARG A 71 4.10 2.64 -4.11
CA ARG A 71 5.10 1.99 -3.27
C ARG A 71 4.91 2.41 -1.82
N ILE A 72 4.86 1.45 -0.89
CA ILE A 72 4.76 1.67 0.56
C ILE A 72 6.04 1.18 1.22
N ALA A 73 6.84 2.09 1.79
CA ALA A 73 8.02 1.78 2.57
C ALA A 73 7.69 1.84 4.07
N ILE A 74 7.78 0.71 4.76
CA ILE A 74 7.40 0.60 6.17
C ILE A 74 8.63 0.84 7.04
N SER A 75 8.47 1.66 8.07
CA SER A 75 9.53 1.95 9.04
C SER A 75 9.40 1.00 10.23
N GLY A 76 10.35 0.07 10.39
CA GLY A 76 10.48 -0.79 11.58
C GLY A 76 10.29 -2.29 11.33
N ASP A 77 10.35 -3.07 12.41
CA ASP A 77 10.33 -4.55 12.38
C ASP A 77 8.92 -5.15 12.18
N GLY A 78 8.03 -4.40 11.53
CA GLY A 78 6.63 -4.77 11.29
C GLY A 78 6.53 -6.16 10.69
N ARG A 79 5.80 -7.05 11.37
CA ARG A 79 5.73 -8.50 11.11
C ARG A 79 5.62 -8.83 9.61
N GLY A 80 6.73 -9.23 9.00
CA GLY A 80 6.75 -9.97 7.73
C GLY A 80 7.17 -9.20 6.48
N ALA A 81 6.84 -7.91 6.35
CA ALA A 81 7.25 -7.13 5.20
C ALA A 81 8.62 -6.48 5.44
N ARG A 82 9.70 -7.27 5.39
CA ARG A 82 11.07 -6.74 5.34
C ARG A 82 11.31 -6.12 3.97
N GLY A 83 10.80 -4.91 3.74
CA GLY A 83 10.98 -4.22 2.46
C GLY A 83 9.84 -3.25 2.17
N ALA A 84 9.90 -2.62 1.00
CA ALA A 84 8.76 -1.88 0.51
C ALA A 84 7.72 -2.83 -0.09
N LEU A 85 6.47 -2.39 -0.11
CA LEU A 85 5.36 -3.06 -0.77
C LEU A 85 4.98 -2.29 -2.02
N LEU A 86 4.50 -3.02 -3.01
CA LEU A 86 3.88 -2.48 -4.20
C LEU A 86 2.39 -2.76 -4.08
N MET A 87 1.60 -1.69 -4.08
CA MET A 87 0.15 -1.73 -4.10
C MET A 87 -0.31 -1.25 -5.47
N ARG A 88 -1.09 -2.07 -6.16
CA ARG A 88 -1.59 -1.80 -7.51
C ARG A 88 -3.09 -1.89 -7.56
N ASP A 89 -3.72 -1.16 -8.47
CA ASP A 89 -5.14 -1.38 -8.79
C ASP A 89 -5.38 -2.85 -9.19
N GLY A 90 -6.41 -3.47 -8.62
CA GLY A 90 -6.82 -4.84 -8.92
C GLY A 90 -7.66 -4.96 -10.19
N GLY A 91 -8.14 -3.85 -10.75
CA GLY A 91 -8.97 -3.80 -11.96
C GLY A 91 -10.45 -4.11 -11.73
N GLU A 92 -10.81 -4.57 -10.52
CA GLU A 92 -12.19 -4.67 -10.04
C GLU A 92 -12.45 -3.56 -9.02
N VAL A 93 -13.73 -3.18 -8.88
CA VAL A 93 -14.15 -2.19 -7.87
C VAL A 93 -13.63 -2.63 -6.51
N ASP A 94 -13.00 -1.69 -5.80
CA ASP A 94 -12.54 -1.90 -4.42
C ASP A 94 -11.50 -3.03 -4.28
N THR A 95 -10.69 -3.28 -5.30
CA THR A 95 -9.62 -4.29 -5.24
C THR A 95 -8.23 -3.71 -5.46
N ILE A 96 -7.25 -4.22 -4.71
CA ILE A 96 -5.84 -3.89 -4.87
C ILE A 96 -4.98 -5.15 -4.85
N HIS A 97 -3.91 -5.17 -5.62
CA HIS A 97 -2.87 -6.18 -5.56
C HIS A 97 -1.71 -5.67 -4.70
N LEU A 98 -1.36 -6.41 -3.65
CA LEU A 98 -0.18 -6.12 -2.83
C LEU A 98 0.90 -7.17 -3.09
N SER A 99 2.13 -6.72 -3.30
CA SER A 99 3.30 -7.60 -3.34
C SER A 99 4.49 -6.99 -2.60
N ALA A 100 5.37 -7.83 -2.07
CA ALA A 100 6.66 -7.37 -1.60
C ALA A 100 7.54 -6.95 -2.79
N GLU A 101 8.16 -5.78 -2.70
CA GLU A 101 9.04 -5.25 -3.75
C GLU A 101 10.21 -6.21 -3.98
N GLY A 102 10.38 -6.67 -5.22
CA GLY A 102 11.41 -7.65 -5.59
C GLY A 102 11.06 -9.11 -5.29
N SER A 103 9.86 -9.39 -4.75
CA SER A 103 9.41 -10.77 -4.54
C SER A 103 8.93 -11.41 -5.84
N ALA A 104 9.28 -12.68 -6.02
CA ALA A 104 8.75 -13.52 -7.11
C ALA A 104 7.43 -14.22 -6.73
N ALA A 105 6.98 -14.03 -5.48
CA ALA A 105 5.68 -14.55 -5.04
C ALA A 105 4.55 -13.86 -5.80
N PRO A 106 3.44 -14.56 -6.08
CA PRO A 106 2.27 -13.92 -6.67
C PRO A 106 1.76 -12.80 -5.74
N PRO A 107 1.25 -11.68 -6.30
CA PRO A 107 0.63 -10.65 -5.50
C PRO A 107 -0.57 -11.24 -4.75
N THR A 108 -0.79 -10.77 -3.53
CA THR A 108 -1.99 -11.10 -2.77
C THR A 108 -3.07 -10.09 -3.14
N LEU A 109 -4.27 -10.57 -3.46
CA LEU A 109 -5.43 -9.74 -3.75
C LEU A 109 -6.09 -9.31 -2.44
N PHE A 110 -6.35 -8.02 -2.34
CA PHE A 110 -7.07 -7.42 -1.23
C PHE A 110 -8.30 -6.70 -1.71
N THR A 111 -9.37 -6.82 -0.94
CA THR A 111 -10.54 -5.95 -1.08
C THR A 111 -10.34 -4.75 -0.18
N PHE A 112 -10.28 -3.57 -0.77
CA PHE A 112 -10.23 -2.29 -0.11
C PHE A 112 -11.66 -1.84 0.20
N VAL A 113 -12.04 -1.81 1.47
CA VAL A 113 -13.35 -1.27 1.85
C VAL A 113 -13.17 0.21 2.19
N PRO A 114 -13.62 1.15 1.33
CA PRO A 114 -13.64 2.56 1.69
C PRO A 114 -14.64 2.77 2.83
N ASP A 115 -14.22 3.53 3.85
CA ASP A 115 -15.09 3.96 4.96
C ASP A 115 -15.86 5.25 4.61
#